data_AF-A0A849H0W3-F1
#
_entry.id   AF-A0A849H0W3-F1
#
_cell.length_a   1.000
_cell.length_b   1.000
_cell.length_c   1.000
_cell.angle_alpha   90.00
_cell.angle_beta   90.00
_cell.angle_gamma   90.00
#
_symmetry.space_group_name_H-M   'P 1'
#
loop_
_entity.id
_entity.type
_entity.pdbx_description
1 polymer ?
#
loop_
_entity_poly.entity_id
_entity_poly.type
_entity_poly.pdbx_seq_one_letter_code
_entity_poly.pdbx_strand_id
1 'polypeptide(L)'
;MLRWRMFLTFLAIVLSIMGGVHWYLFVRLVAETQIPAPWSGWVGGALVVVVLCIPLSFIASRALDKNLARFFVVPIYVWLGFAFQTFFLLLAIDLVRALGWIGGSLFQESFWFSDPGQALLAWRVVGGAVVGITLLATVFAIWWCLSKLVVK
;
A
#
# COMPACT_ATOMS: atom_id res chain seq x y z
N MET A 1 -12.33 6.99 34.13
CA MET A 1 -13.10 5.81 33.68
C MET A 1 -13.00 5.72 32.16
N LEU A 2 -12.55 4.59 31.61
CA LEU A 2 -12.37 4.40 30.17
C LEU A 2 -13.74 4.36 29.47
N ARG A 3 -13.99 5.26 28.52
CA ARG A 3 -15.26 5.30 27.77
C ARG A 3 -15.23 4.24 26.67
N TRP A 4 -15.58 3.00 27.03
CA TRP A 4 -15.45 1.82 26.16
C TRP A 4 -16.10 2.00 24.78
N ARG A 5 -17.26 2.66 24.70
CA ARG A 5 -17.92 3.01 23.43
C ARG A 5 -17.01 3.79 22.49
N MET A 6 -16.34 4.83 23.00
CA MET A 6 -15.42 5.66 22.19
C MET A 6 -14.20 4.86 21.75
N PHE A 7 -13.64 4.05 22.65
CA PHE A 7 -12.49 3.20 22.33
C PHE A 7 -12.81 2.20 21.22
N LEU A 8 -13.94 1.48 21.32
CA LEU A 8 -14.36 0.52 20.31
C LEU A 8 -14.67 1.19 18.96
N THR A 9 -15.31 2.36 18.96
CA THR A 9 -15.53 3.13 17.74
C THR A 9 -14.22 3.55 17.09
N PHE A 10 -13.27 4.09 17.88
CA PHE A 10 -11.95 4.45 17.38
C PHE A 10 -11.22 3.24 16.80
N LEU A 11 -11.19 2.12 17.53
CA LEU A 11 -10.51 0.90 17.12
C LEU A 11 -11.12 0.33 15.82
N ALA A 12 -12.45 0.31 15.74
CA ALA A 12 -13.15 -0.16 14.54
C ALA A 12 -12.82 0.70 13.31
N ILE A 13 -12.82 2.02 13.45
CA ILE A 13 -12.48 2.95 12.36
C ILE A 13 -11.03 2.74 11.92
N VAL A 14 -10.09 2.70 12.86
CA VAL A 14 -8.66 2.53 12.54
C VAL A 14 -8.40 1.18 11.89
N LEU A 15 -8.96 0.09 12.41
CA LEU A 15 -8.80 -1.24 11.79
C LEU A 15 -9.45 -1.32 10.41
N SER A 16 -10.59 -0.66 10.21
CA SER A 16 -11.26 -0.62 8.91
C SER A 16 -10.45 0.14 7.87
N ILE A 17 -9.94 1.33 8.23
CA ILE A 17 -9.10 2.12 7.32
C ILE A 17 -7.79 1.37 7.05
N MET A 18 -7.11 0.90 8.09
CA MET A 18 -5.80 0.27 7.95
C MET A 18 -5.91 -1.07 7.22
N GLY A 19 -6.88 -1.91 7.58
CA GLY A 19 -7.16 -3.16 6.87
C GLY A 19 -7.61 -2.90 5.43
N GLY A 20 -8.48 -1.91 5.21
CA GLY A 20 -9.00 -1.56 3.89
C GLY A 20 -7.92 -1.10 2.91
N VAL A 21 -6.97 -0.27 3.35
CA VAL A 21 -5.84 0.16 2.51
C VAL A 21 -4.98 -1.03 2.08
N HIS A 22 -4.63 -1.92 3.01
CA HIS A 22 -3.77 -3.08 2.69
C HIS A 22 -4.51 -4.14 1.88
N TRP A 23 -5.80 -4.35 2.16
CA TRP A 23 -6.68 -5.18 1.34
C TRP A 23 -6.77 -4.65 -0.09
N TYR A 24 -6.95 -3.34 -0.25
CA TYR A 24 -6.97 -2.70 -1.56
C TYR A 24 -5.65 -2.92 -2.32
N LEU A 25 -4.49 -2.73 -1.66
CA LEU A 25 -3.19 -3.01 -2.25
C LEU A 25 -3.03 -4.48 -2.65
N PHE A 26 -3.50 -5.41 -1.81
CA PHE A 26 -3.49 -6.84 -2.12
C PHE A 26 -4.29 -7.14 -3.40
N VAL A 27 -5.52 -6.64 -3.48
CA VAL A 27 -6.39 -6.85 -4.64
C VAL A 27 -5.71 -6.30 -5.90
N ARG A 28 -5.28 -5.04 -5.88
CA ARG A 28 -4.71 -4.38 -7.06
C ARG A 28 -3.36 -4.95 -7.48
N LEU A 29 -2.47 -5.27 -6.55
CA LEU A 29 -1.10 -5.67 -6.88
C LEU A 29 -0.90 -7.18 -6.99
N VAL A 30 -1.73 -7.99 -6.35
CA VAL A 30 -1.59 -9.45 -6.32
C VAL A 30 -2.72 -10.14 -7.09
N ALA A 31 -3.97 -9.82 -6.78
CA ALA A 31 -5.11 -10.53 -7.36
C ALA A 31 -5.35 -10.13 -8.83
N GLU A 32 -5.39 -8.83 -9.12
CA GLU A 32 -5.74 -8.32 -10.46
C GLU A 32 -4.58 -8.42 -11.47
N THR A 33 -3.33 -8.36 -11.01
CA THR A 33 -2.15 -8.57 -11.87
C THR A 33 -1.97 -10.03 -12.27
N GLN A 34 -2.69 -10.96 -11.62
CA GLN A 34 -2.61 -12.41 -11.81
C GLN A 34 -1.16 -12.87 -11.94
N ILE A 35 -0.34 -12.54 -10.93
CA ILE A 35 1.05 -12.97 -10.90
C ILE A 35 1.09 -14.50 -10.92
N PRO A 36 1.90 -15.14 -11.79
CA PRO A 36 1.96 -16.58 -11.87
C PRO A 36 2.42 -17.19 -10.54
N ALA A 37 1.88 -18.37 -10.21
CA ALA A 37 2.39 -19.16 -9.09
C ALA A 37 3.86 -19.53 -9.32
N PRO A 38 4.70 -19.60 -8.26
CA PRO A 38 4.35 -19.44 -6.85
C PRO A 38 4.40 -17.99 -6.34
N TRP A 39 4.78 -17.03 -7.20
CA TRP A 39 5.09 -15.65 -6.80
C TRP A 39 3.92 -14.90 -6.18
N SER A 40 2.68 -15.16 -6.61
CA SER A 40 1.48 -14.60 -5.97
C SER A 40 1.38 -14.98 -4.49
N GLY A 41 1.73 -16.21 -4.13
CA GLY A 41 1.76 -16.68 -2.74
C GLY A 41 2.83 -15.97 -1.91
N TRP A 42 4.02 -15.81 -2.47
CA TRP A 42 5.12 -15.09 -1.80
C TRP A 42 4.80 -13.62 -1.57
N VAL A 43 4.31 -12.91 -2.60
CA VAL A 43 3.98 -11.49 -2.49
C VAL A 43 2.79 -11.28 -1.54
N GLY A 44 1.76 -12.10 -1.66
CA GLY A 44 0.60 -12.06 -0.76
C GLY A 44 0.98 -12.34 0.69
N GLY A 45 1.77 -13.40 0.93
CA GLY A 45 2.28 -13.75 2.25
C GLY A 45 3.16 -12.66 2.84
N ALA A 46 4.07 -12.09 2.04
CA ALA A 46 4.93 -10.97 2.47
C ALA A 46 4.10 -9.75 2.88
N LEU A 47 3.05 -9.41 2.11
CA LEU A 47 2.16 -8.31 2.45
C LEU A 47 1.47 -8.54 3.82
N VAL A 48 0.95 -9.75 4.05
CA VAL A 48 0.33 -10.11 5.33
C VAL A 48 1.33 -10.03 6.48
N VAL A 49 2.54 -10.56 6.30
CA VAL A 49 3.60 -10.51 7.33
C VAL A 49 3.92 -9.06 7.68
N VAL A 50 4.15 -8.20 6.69
CA VAL A 50 4.50 -6.80 6.92
C VAL A 50 3.35 -6.04 7.63
N VAL A 51 2.10 -6.32 7.28
CA VAL A 51 0.93 -5.74 7.98
C VAL A 51 0.88 -6.18 9.45
N LEU A 52 1.11 -7.46 9.73
CA LEU A 52 1.16 -7.98 11.10
C LEU A 52 2.37 -7.45 11.88
N CYS A 53 3.44 -7.02 11.19
CA CYS A 53 4.55 -6.35 11.85
C CYS A 53 4.20 -4.95 12.38
N ILE A 54 3.11 -4.31 11.91
CA ILE A 54 2.66 -2.99 12.43
C ILE A 54 2.33 -3.07 13.94
N PRO A 55 1.39 -3.93 14.41
CA PRO A 55 1.14 -4.05 15.85
C PRO A 55 2.36 -4.54 16.62
N LEU A 56 3.17 -5.45 16.05
CA LEU A 56 4.41 -5.91 16.67
C LEU A 56 5.40 -4.77 16.89
N SER A 57 5.47 -3.80 15.98
CA SER A 57 6.34 -2.61 16.13
C SER A 57 5.94 -1.74 17.32
N PHE A 58 4.63 -1.61 17.60
CA PHE A 58 4.16 -0.90 18.79
C PHE A 58 4.54 -1.64 20.08
N ILE A 59 4.45 -2.97 20.08
CA ILE A 59 4.89 -3.78 21.22
C ILE A 59 6.40 -3.64 21.42
N ALA A 60 7.19 -3.80 20.35
CA ALA A 60 8.63 -3.68 20.38
C ALA A 60 9.09 -2.29 20.88
N SER A 61 8.41 -1.22 20.45
CA SER A 61 8.70 0.17 20.88
C SER A 61 8.51 0.41 22.38
N ARG A 62 7.71 -0.44 23.05
CA ARG A 62 7.43 -0.37 24.48
C ARG A 62 8.28 -1.33 25.29
N ALA A 63 8.72 -2.44 24.68
CA ALA A 63 9.44 -3.51 25.36
C ALA A 63 10.97 -3.39 25.26
N LEU A 64 11.48 -2.79 24.19
CA LEU A 64 12.92 -2.69 23.91
C LEU A 64 13.45 -1.28 24.21
N ASP A 65 14.75 -1.17 24.46
CA ASP A 65 15.42 0.13 24.49
C ASP A 65 15.46 0.77 23.09
N LYS A 66 15.70 2.08 23.04
CA LYS A 66 15.62 2.86 21.79
C LYS A 66 16.60 2.38 20.71
N ASN A 67 17.77 1.85 21.08
CA ASN A 67 18.77 1.41 20.10
C ASN A 67 18.38 0.11 19.41
N LEU A 68 17.66 -0.78 20.10
CA LEU A 68 17.12 -2.01 19.51
C LEU A 68 15.77 -1.77 18.83
N ALA A 69 14.87 -1.00 19.45
CA ALA A 69 13.54 -0.72 18.92
C ALA A 69 13.57 -0.11 17.51
N ARG A 70 14.57 0.74 17.21
CA ARG A 70 14.71 1.38 15.89
C ARG A 70 14.81 0.38 14.74
N PHE A 71 15.41 -0.80 14.95
CA PHE A 71 15.56 -1.82 13.91
C PHE A 71 14.24 -2.46 13.50
N PHE A 72 13.24 -2.44 14.39
CA PHE A 72 11.89 -2.93 14.11
C PHE A 72 10.96 -1.82 13.63
N VAL A 73 11.07 -0.64 14.23
CA VAL A 73 10.13 0.47 14.00
C VAL A 73 10.42 1.19 12.67
N VAL A 74 11.69 1.43 12.34
CA VAL A 74 12.06 2.18 11.13
C VAL A 74 11.60 1.50 9.84
N PRO A 75 11.85 0.19 9.62
CA PRO A 75 11.35 -0.49 8.41
C PRO A 75 9.83 -0.42 8.26
N ILE A 76 9.09 -0.44 9.38
CA ILE A 76 7.63 -0.35 9.36
C ILE A 76 7.16 1.06 9.01
N TYR A 77 7.85 2.12 9.46
CA TYR A 77 7.54 3.47 9.00
C TYR A 77 7.86 3.68 7.52
N VAL A 78 8.96 3.10 7.02
CA VAL A 78 9.27 3.10 5.59
C VAL A 78 8.16 2.38 4.81
N TRP A 79 7.71 1.21 5.30
CA TRP A 79 6.57 0.51 4.72
C TRP A 79 5.30 1.35 4.69
N LEU A 80 4.95 2.03 5.80
CA LEU A 80 3.75 2.86 5.86
C LEU A 80 3.78 4.00 4.85
N GLY A 81 4.94 4.65 4.66
CA GLY A 81 5.12 5.67 3.62
C GLY A 81 4.97 5.10 2.21
N PHE A 82 5.62 3.96 1.96
CA PHE A 82 5.53 3.24 0.68
C PHE A 82 4.09 2.82 0.36
N ALA A 83 3.41 2.19 1.31
CA ALA A 83 2.03 1.71 1.16
C ALA A 83 1.06 2.88 0.92
N PHE A 84 1.22 3.97 1.66
CA PHE A 84 0.39 5.17 1.51
C PHE A 84 0.54 5.79 0.11
N GLN A 85 1.77 5.99 -0.36
CA GLN A 85 2.02 6.56 -1.68
C GLN A 85 1.54 5.63 -2.81
N THR A 86 1.79 4.33 -2.70
CA THR A 86 1.28 3.32 -3.63
C THR A 86 -0.25 3.34 -3.69
N PHE A 87 -0.91 3.40 -2.53
CA PHE A 87 -2.36 3.46 -2.41
C PHE A 87 -2.94 4.67 -3.15
N PHE A 88 -2.41 5.88 -2.92
CA PHE A 88 -2.94 7.08 -3.57
C PHE A 88 -2.70 7.10 -5.08
N LEU A 89 -1.58 6.59 -5.55
CA LEU A 89 -1.31 6.49 -6.99
C LEU A 89 -2.29 5.52 -7.68
N LEU A 90 -2.51 4.34 -7.10
CA LEU A 90 -3.50 3.38 -7.62
C LEU A 90 -4.93 3.94 -7.53
N LEU A 91 -5.27 4.59 -6.41
CA LEU A 91 -6.59 5.19 -6.21
C LEU A 91 -6.86 6.30 -7.23
N ALA A 92 -5.85 7.12 -7.55
CA ALA A 92 -5.98 8.15 -8.57
C ALA A 92 -6.24 7.54 -9.96
N ILE A 93 -5.55 6.45 -10.31
CA ILE A 93 -5.78 5.73 -11.57
C ILE A 93 -7.18 5.13 -11.61
N ASP A 94 -7.61 4.50 -10.52
CA ASP A 94 -8.98 3.97 -10.39
C ASP A 94 -10.04 5.05 -10.51
N LEU A 95 -9.80 6.23 -9.93
CA LEU A 95 -10.70 7.37 -10.03
C LEU A 95 -10.80 7.87 -11.47
N VAL A 96 -9.67 8.02 -12.17
CA VAL A 96 -9.64 8.39 -13.60
C VAL A 96 -10.41 7.36 -14.43
N ARG A 97 -10.22 6.07 -14.16
CA ARG A 97 -10.95 4.99 -14.84
C ARG A 97 -12.45 5.06 -14.57
N ALA A 98 -12.85 5.27 -13.32
CA ALA A 98 -14.26 5.37 -12.92
C ALA A 98 -14.93 6.59 -13.59
N LEU A 99 -14.25 7.73 -13.62
CA LEU A 99 -14.73 8.94 -14.31
C LEU A 99 -14.84 8.73 -15.82
N GLY A 100 -13.88 8.05 -16.44
CA GLY A 100 -13.92 7.69 -17.86
C GLY A 100 -15.09 6.75 -18.19
N TRP A 101 -15.38 5.78 -17.32
CA TRP A 101 -16.54 4.89 -17.47
C TRP A 101 -17.87 5.65 -17.35
N ILE A 102 -18.00 6.54 -16.36
CA ILE A 102 -19.18 7.40 -16.22
C ILE A 102 -19.35 8.27 -17.47
N GLY A 103 -18.28 8.90 -17.96
CA GLY A 103 -18.30 9.69 -19.20
C GLY A 103 -18.72 8.87 -20.42
N GLY A 104 -18.07 7.72 -20.67
CA GLY A 104 -18.37 6.84 -21.80
C GLY A 104 -19.82 6.32 -21.77
N SER A 105 -20.36 6.01 -20.60
CA SER A 105 -21.77 5.61 -20.46
C SER A 105 -22.76 6.71 -20.83
N LEU A 106 -22.38 7.99 -20.66
CA LEU A 106 -23.20 9.14 -21.05
C LEU A 106 -23.09 9.45 -22.56
N PHE A 107 -21.94 9.19 -23.17
CA PHE A 107 -21.67 9.49 -24.59
C PHE A 107 -21.75 8.29 -25.54
N GLN A 108 -22.17 7.11 -25.05
CA GLN A 108 -22.26 5.84 -25.81
C GLN A 108 -20.95 5.40 -26.49
N GLU A 109 -19.80 5.83 -25.98
CA GLU A 109 -18.50 5.37 -26.45
C GLU A 109 -17.98 4.22 -25.59
N SER A 110 -17.47 3.17 -26.24
CA SER A 110 -16.77 2.09 -25.55
C SER A 110 -15.44 2.63 -25.03
N PHE A 111 -15.38 2.87 -23.72
CA PHE A 111 -14.16 3.34 -23.07
C PHE A 111 -13.27 2.15 -22.65
N TRP A 112 -11.97 2.25 -22.97
CA TRP A 112 -10.77 1.53 -22.48
C TRP A 112 -10.96 0.12 -21.88
N PHE A 113 -10.27 -0.86 -22.48
CA PHE A 113 -10.12 -2.25 -22.01
C PHE A 113 -11.37 -3.13 -22.12
N SER A 114 -12.09 -3.05 -23.24
CA SER A 114 -13.20 -3.95 -23.57
C SER A 114 -12.76 -5.40 -23.77
N ASP A 115 -11.49 -5.64 -24.13
CA ASP A 115 -10.88 -6.97 -24.20
C ASP A 115 -10.22 -7.37 -22.86
N PRO A 116 -10.62 -8.49 -22.23
CA PRO A 116 -10.02 -9.00 -21.00
C PRO A 116 -8.49 -9.16 -21.04
N GLY A 117 -7.91 -9.52 -22.20
CA GLY A 117 -6.46 -9.69 -22.35
C GLY A 117 -5.70 -8.37 -22.24
N GLN A 118 -6.22 -7.31 -22.87
CA GLN A 118 -5.65 -5.97 -22.81
C GLN A 118 -5.78 -5.37 -21.41
N ALA A 119 -6.90 -5.64 -20.73
CA ALA A 119 -7.12 -5.22 -19.34
C ALA A 119 -6.04 -5.79 -18.41
N LEU A 120 -5.74 -7.08 -18.51
CA LEU A 120 -4.72 -7.73 -17.67
C LEU A 120 -3.31 -7.16 -17.91
N LEU A 121 -2.92 -6.98 -19.17
CA LEU A 121 -1.63 -6.37 -19.50
C LEU A 121 -1.53 -4.94 -18.95
N ALA A 122 -2.60 -4.15 -19.08
CA ALA A 122 -2.65 -2.81 -18.53
C ALA A 122 -2.47 -2.81 -17.01
N TRP A 123 -3.14 -3.71 -16.27
CA TRP A 123 -2.99 -3.81 -14.81
C TRP A 123 -1.59 -4.24 -14.39
N ARG A 124 -0.93 -5.12 -15.15
CA ARG A 124 0.47 -5.49 -14.90
C ARG A 124 1.41 -4.31 -15.09
N VAL A 125 1.22 -3.54 -16.17
CA VAL A 125 2.03 -2.36 -16.47
C VAL A 125 1.79 -1.27 -15.42
N VAL A 126 0.53 -0.97 -15.10
CA VAL A 126 0.16 0.02 -14.08
C VAL A 126 0.69 -0.38 -12.71
N GLY A 127 0.44 -1.61 -12.27
CA GLY A 127 0.92 -2.11 -10.98
C GLY A 127 2.44 -2.05 -10.89
N GLY A 128 3.15 -2.51 -11.94
CA GLY A 128 4.61 -2.44 -12.01
C GLY A 128 5.14 -1.00 -12.01
N ALA A 129 4.52 -0.10 -12.76
CA ALA A 129 4.92 1.31 -12.83
C ALA A 129 4.71 2.03 -11.49
N VAL A 130 3.55 1.85 -10.86
CA VAL A 130 3.26 2.48 -9.56
C VAL A 130 4.20 1.97 -8.47
N VAL A 131 4.41 0.66 -8.39
CA VAL A 131 5.37 0.07 -7.44
C VAL A 131 6.78 0.56 -7.74
N GLY A 132 7.20 0.59 -9.00
CA GLY A 132 8.52 1.07 -9.43
C GLY A 132 8.76 2.54 -9.06
N ILE A 133 7.82 3.43 -9.37
CA ILE A 133 7.89 4.85 -9.03
C ILE A 133 7.97 5.03 -7.51
N THR A 134 7.12 4.31 -6.76
CA THR A 134 7.10 4.44 -5.30
C THR A 134 8.38 3.89 -4.68
N LEU A 135 8.92 2.78 -5.20
CA LEU A 135 10.19 2.22 -4.75
C LEU A 135 11.35 3.18 -5.01
N LEU A 136 11.43 3.75 -6.22
CA LEU A 136 12.45 4.75 -6.57
C LEU A 136 12.35 5.99 -5.67
N ALA A 137 11.14 6.51 -5.43
CA ALA A 137 10.92 7.63 -4.53
C ALA A 137 11.35 7.30 -3.09
N THR A 138 11.03 6.08 -2.62
CA THR A 138 11.39 5.61 -1.27
C THR A 138 12.91 5.48 -1.12
N VAL A 139 13.58 4.83 -2.07
CA VAL A 139 15.04 4.66 -2.07
C VAL A 139 15.74 6.02 -2.16
N PHE A 140 15.26 6.91 -3.03
CA PHE A 140 15.79 8.27 -3.14
C PHE A 140 15.64 9.04 -1.83
N ALA A 141 14.47 8.98 -1.18
CA ALA A 141 14.24 9.63 0.10
C ALA A 141 15.15 9.11 1.21
N ILE A 142 15.37 7.78 1.29
CA ILE A 142 16.30 7.17 2.24
C ILE A 142 17.73 7.65 1.98
N TRP A 143 18.19 7.58 0.73
CA TRP A 143 19.53 8.01 0.35
C TRP A 143 19.75 9.52 0.63
N TRP A 144 18.76 10.36 0.30
CA TRP A 144 18.80 11.80 0.56
C TRP A 144 18.90 12.09 2.07
N CYS A 145 18.14 11.37 2.89
CA CYS A 145 18.18 11.50 4.34
C CYS A 145 19.56 11.10 4.92
N LEU A 146 20.14 9.99 4.44
CA LEU A 146 21.43 9.50 4.92
C LEU A 146 22.63 10.34 4.46
N SER A 147 22.54 11.01 3.31
CA SER A 147 23.63 11.86 2.80
C SER A 147 23.69 13.25 3.46
N LYS A 148 22.59 13.71 4.08
CA LYS A 148 22.47 15.01 4.75
C LYS A 148 22.62 14.86 6.27
N LEU A 149 23.68 14.21 6.75
CA LEU A 149 23.95 14.11 8.21
C LEU A 149 24.10 15.51 8.81
N VAL A 150 23.12 15.91 9.64
CA VAL A 150 23.03 17.24 10.28
C VAL A 150 24.03 17.38 11.42
N VAL A 151 24.55 16.26 11.95
CA VAL A 151 25.59 16.24 12.98
C VAL A 151 26.78 15.48 12.41
N LYS A 152 27.92 16.18 12.31
CA LYS A 152 29.23 15.59 12.06
C LYS A 152 29.88 15.20 13.37
#